data_AF-A0A7X9DYS6-F1
#
_entry.id   AF-A0A7X9DYS6-F1
#
_cell.length_a   1.000
_cell.length_b   1.000
_cell.length_c   1.000
_cell.angle_alpha   90.00
_cell.angle_beta   90.00
_cell.angle_gamma   90.00
#
_symmetry.space_group_name_H-M   'P 1'
#
loop_
_entity.id
_entity.type
_entity.pdbx_description
1 polymer ?
#
loop_
_entity_poly.entity_id
_entity_poly.type
_entity_poly.pdbx_seq_one_letter_code
_entity_poly.pdbx_strand_id
1 'polypeptide(L)'
;MRTLIAILFAVGLAACESEPTAPPQPQGLPKAPQRLSDVPRNASSAPAEPAAPDPEKEKQLERERVCRETCQKIELCQVRFFENGDECLKACLESKPDDEAETARCLFDAKNCFRMWKCEQGEEPRAPAEARSPAEAFMDKLCPPAPGEPENLLEIKQNEKRRADCLEGKLKPLWQRAEKNSSKQARAEWKSLRDKFTRFAEIGCRLAEEVKWFDPETLRWSSGAELGLEYVGCRQTVFGYQAFLLDRMLAGDRKAFWDLSELRNLVGNGSQTFWTDVSLELGRAVEPPKPAADDAEQPDPGRTAKFKKLLAELPSLVADLGMQQCRLLPEPPGGCDHKLATWYYGTISPPGR
;
A
#
# COMPACT_ATOMS: atom_id res chain seq x y z
N MET A 1 40.66 -31.50 17.58
CA MET A 1 41.33 -31.54 18.90
C MET A 1 41.89 -30.16 19.18
N ARG A 2 41.76 -29.70 20.44
CA ARG A 2 42.15 -28.38 21.02
C ARG A 2 41.16 -27.25 20.78
N THR A 3 40.65 -26.48 21.75
CA THR A 3 40.55 -26.60 23.22
C THR A 3 39.43 -25.62 23.62
N LEU A 4 38.53 -26.01 24.52
CA LEU A 4 37.59 -25.15 25.25
C LEU A 4 38.34 -24.17 26.18
N ILE A 5 37.89 -22.92 26.29
CA ILE A 5 37.81 -22.20 27.58
C ILE A 5 36.54 -21.34 27.59
N ALA A 6 35.76 -21.52 28.65
CA ALA A 6 34.54 -20.79 29.01
C ALA A 6 34.84 -19.83 30.20
N ILE A 7 33.80 -19.13 30.67
CA ILE A 7 33.59 -18.56 32.04
C ILE A 7 34.17 -17.15 32.27
N LEU A 8 33.57 -16.17 32.98
CA LEU A 8 32.23 -15.88 33.57
C LEU A 8 32.25 -14.43 34.16
N PHE A 9 31.05 -13.86 34.36
CA PHE A 9 30.55 -12.97 35.44
C PHE A 9 31.07 -11.55 35.77
N ALA A 10 30.06 -10.67 36.01
CA ALA A 10 29.86 -9.69 37.10
C ALA A 10 29.57 -8.26 36.58
N VAL A 11 28.31 -7.78 36.58
CA VAL A 11 27.52 -7.16 37.67
C VAL A 11 28.20 -5.93 38.30
N GLY A 12 27.57 -4.76 38.10
CA GLY A 12 27.81 -3.52 38.83
C GLY A 12 26.56 -2.63 38.80
N LEU A 13 25.84 -2.59 39.93
CA LEU A 13 24.73 -1.70 40.27
C LEU A 13 25.25 -0.39 40.91
N ALA A 14 24.34 0.59 41.04
CA ALA A 14 24.41 1.88 41.75
C ALA A 14 24.70 3.10 40.84
N ALA A 15 24.08 4.26 41.00
CA ALA A 15 23.36 4.80 42.16
C ALA A 15 22.28 5.82 41.75
N CYS A 16 21.30 5.98 42.64
CA CYS A 16 20.37 7.10 42.70
C CYS A 16 21.09 8.41 43.00
N GLU A 17 20.63 9.53 42.44
CA GLU A 17 20.74 10.83 43.11
C GLU A 17 19.59 11.75 42.70
N SER A 18 19.01 12.37 43.72
CA SER A 18 17.79 13.17 43.77
C SER A 18 18.03 14.66 43.57
N GLU A 19 16.94 15.35 43.21
CA GLU A 19 16.60 16.79 43.11
C GLU A 19 17.52 17.86 43.73
N PRO A 20 17.36 19.12 43.27
CA PRO A 20 16.68 20.04 44.19
C PRO A 20 15.65 20.99 43.55
N THR A 21 14.58 21.15 44.33
CA THR A 21 13.49 22.13 44.28
C THR A 21 13.98 23.58 44.47
N ALA A 22 13.24 24.54 43.91
CA ALA A 22 13.32 25.97 44.23
C ALA A 22 11.90 26.60 44.17
N PRO A 23 11.62 27.77 44.78
CA PRO A 23 10.78 27.90 45.98
C PRO A 23 9.45 28.66 45.75
N PRO A 24 8.53 28.68 46.74
CA PRO A 24 7.25 29.40 46.66
C PRO A 24 7.30 30.77 47.35
N GLN A 25 6.43 31.70 46.93
CA GLN A 25 5.66 32.69 47.74
C GLN A 25 5.12 33.86 46.88
N PRO A 26 4.17 34.72 47.35
CA PRO A 26 3.34 34.63 48.56
C PRO A 26 1.83 34.88 48.32
N GLN A 27 1.07 34.52 49.36
CA GLN A 27 -0.34 34.80 49.59
C GLN A 27 -0.60 36.27 49.92
N GLY A 28 -1.76 36.78 49.49
CA GLY A 28 -2.44 37.93 50.08
C GLY A 28 -3.86 37.54 50.50
N LEU A 29 -4.10 37.49 51.81
CA LEU A 29 -5.41 37.43 52.49
C LEU A 29 -5.79 38.88 52.93
N PRO A 30 -6.91 39.13 53.63
CA PRO A 30 -8.31 38.79 53.36
C PRO A 30 -9.22 40.04 53.51
N LYS A 31 -10.51 39.95 53.15
CA LYS A 31 -11.55 40.76 53.81
C LYS A 31 -12.87 39.98 53.92
N ALA A 32 -13.31 39.84 55.16
CA ALA A 32 -14.57 39.23 55.59
C ALA A 32 -15.70 40.28 55.67
N PRO A 33 -16.85 39.99 56.29
CA PRO A 33 -18.02 39.36 55.71
C PRO A 33 -19.21 40.34 55.67
N GLN A 34 -20.12 40.22 54.70
CA GLN A 34 -21.43 40.87 54.81
C GLN A 34 -22.57 39.86 54.72
N ARG A 35 -23.47 40.04 55.69
CA ARG A 35 -24.59 39.18 56.06
C ARG A 35 -25.71 39.27 55.04
N LEU A 36 -26.30 38.09 54.81
CA LEU A 36 -27.73 37.79 54.64
C LEU A 36 -28.69 38.94 54.96
N SER A 37 -29.30 39.48 53.91
CA SER A 37 -30.67 40.02 53.74
C SER A 37 -30.62 40.58 52.31
N ASP A 38 -31.20 39.98 51.28
CA ASP A 38 -32.62 39.78 51.09
C ASP A 38 -32.86 38.69 50.04
N VAL A 39 -33.86 37.84 50.30
CA VAL A 39 -34.41 36.91 49.33
C VAL A 39 -35.47 37.65 48.51
N PRO A 40 -35.34 37.69 47.18
CA PRO A 40 -36.53 37.67 46.33
C PRO A 40 -36.50 36.50 45.36
N ARG A 41 -37.51 35.64 45.54
CA ARG A 41 -38.28 34.90 44.53
C ARG A 41 -37.54 34.34 43.31
N ASN A 42 -37.51 33.00 43.28
CA ASN A 42 -37.45 32.14 42.10
C ASN A 42 -37.94 32.82 40.81
N ALA A 43 -37.00 33.18 39.95
CA ALA A 43 -37.21 33.17 38.51
C ALA A 43 -36.65 31.84 38.00
N SER A 44 -37.53 31.01 37.45
CA SER A 44 -37.15 29.79 36.74
C SER A 44 -36.22 30.17 35.59
N SER A 45 -34.93 29.86 35.69
CA SER A 45 -34.00 29.94 34.57
C SER A 45 -34.43 28.94 33.50
N ALA A 46 -34.61 29.44 32.27
CA ALA A 46 -34.82 28.63 31.09
C ALA A 46 -33.70 27.57 30.93
N PRO A 47 -33.96 26.43 30.26
CA PRO A 47 -32.91 25.45 29.96
C PRO A 47 -31.80 26.14 29.18
N ALA A 48 -30.55 26.01 29.65
CA ALA A 48 -29.40 26.46 28.90
C ALA A 48 -29.43 25.79 27.52
N GLU A 49 -29.35 26.60 26.47
CA GLU A 49 -29.12 26.12 25.10
C GLU A 49 -27.94 25.16 25.12
N PRO A 50 -28.06 23.93 24.56
CA PRO A 50 -26.95 23.01 24.50
C PRO A 50 -25.82 23.68 23.70
N ALA A 51 -24.65 23.78 24.32
CA ALA A 51 -23.45 24.28 23.66
C ALA A 51 -23.27 23.57 22.32
N ALA A 52 -23.00 24.35 21.26
CA ALA A 52 -22.75 23.81 19.93
C ALA A 52 -21.72 22.66 20.02
N PRO A 53 -21.98 21.51 19.37
CA PRO A 53 -21.08 20.38 19.45
C PRO A 53 -19.69 20.80 18.98
N ASP A 54 -18.68 20.41 19.76
CA ASP A 54 -17.29 20.65 19.43
C ASP A 54 -16.98 19.97 18.07
N PRO A 55 -16.61 20.73 17.03
CA PRO A 55 -16.38 20.20 15.70
C PRO A 55 -15.22 19.19 15.65
N GLU A 56 -14.29 19.21 16.61
CA GLU A 56 -13.28 18.14 16.73
C GLU A 56 -13.88 16.85 17.29
N LYS A 57 -14.78 16.96 18.26
CA LYS A 57 -15.47 15.82 18.87
C LYS A 57 -16.42 15.14 17.88
N GLU A 58 -17.08 15.91 17.02
CA GLU A 58 -17.93 15.39 15.96
C GLU A 58 -17.11 14.67 14.87
N LYS A 59 -15.96 15.24 14.48
CA LYS A 59 -14.99 14.57 13.58
C LYS A 59 -14.42 13.30 14.20
N GLN A 60 -14.18 13.27 15.51
CA GLN A 60 -13.69 12.09 16.22
C GLN A 60 -14.75 10.97 16.23
N LEU A 61 -16.01 11.30 16.51
CA LEU A 61 -17.13 10.36 16.46
C LEU A 61 -17.39 9.82 15.05
N GLU A 62 -17.25 10.66 14.02
CA GLU A 62 -17.34 10.24 12.61
C GLU A 62 -16.23 9.23 12.27
N ARG A 63 -14.99 9.47 12.72
CA ARG A 63 -13.85 8.55 12.54
C ARG A 63 -14.07 7.22 13.26
N GLU A 64 -14.55 7.25 14.50
CA GLU A 64 -14.89 6.05 15.27
C GLU A 64 -15.99 5.22 14.61
N ARG A 65 -17.01 5.88 14.03
CA ARG A 65 -18.08 5.22 13.29
C ARG A 65 -17.57 4.52 12.04
N VAL A 66 -16.81 5.22 11.19
CA VAL A 66 -16.23 4.66 9.95
C VAL A 66 -15.30 3.49 10.27
N CYS A 67 -14.50 3.60 11.33
CA CYS A 67 -13.64 2.51 11.81
C CYS A 67 -14.46 1.29 12.24
N ARG A 68 -15.49 1.49 13.06
CA ARG A 68 -16.37 0.41 13.54
C ARG A 68 -17.11 -0.29 12.40
N GLU A 69 -17.62 0.46 11.42
CA GLU A 69 -18.28 -0.08 10.23
C GLU A 69 -17.32 -0.84 9.32
N THR A 70 -16.06 -0.39 9.23
CA THR A 70 -15.01 -1.06 8.45
C THR A 70 -14.52 -2.33 9.14
N CYS A 71 -14.31 -2.29 10.45
CA CYS A 71 -13.91 -3.46 11.25
C CYS A 71 -15.02 -4.52 11.35
N GLN A 72 -16.30 -4.12 11.43
CA GLN A 72 -17.42 -5.07 11.39
C GLN A 72 -17.58 -5.79 10.05
N LYS A 73 -17.12 -5.19 8.94
CA LYS A 73 -17.12 -5.83 7.61
C LYS A 73 -16.02 -6.88 7.46
N ILE A 74 -15.03 -6.88 8.35
CA ILE A 74 -13.95 -7.87 8.40
C ILE A 74 -14.32 -8.86 9.51
N GLU A 75 -15.16 -9.85 9.20
CA GLU A 75 -15.70 -10.86 10.15
C GLU A 75 -14.63 -11.73 10.87
N LEU A 76 -13.33 -11.48 10.70
CA LEU A 76 -12.24 -12.30 11.24
C LEU A 76 -11.51 -11.70 12.45
N CYS A 77 -11.77 -10.45 12.84
CA CYS A 77 -11.17 -9.87 14.04
C CYS A 77 -12.18 -9.83 15.19
N GLN A 78 -12.43 -11.00 15.82
CA GLN A 78 -13.03 -11.02 17.15
C GLN A 78 -12.09 -10.32 18.14
N VAL A 79 -12.39 -9.05 18.34
CA VAL A 79 -11.97 -8.09 19.37
C VAL A 79 -11.05 -8.68 20.46
N ARG A 80 -9.74 -8.61 20.21
CA ARG A 80 -8.77 -8.28 21.26
C ARG A 80 -8.05 -7.01 20.82
N PHE A 81 -8.14 -5.98 21.64
CA PHE A 81 -7.30 -4.80 21.50
C PHE A 81 -5.86 -5.23 21.84
N PHE A 82 -4.97 -5.18 20.85
CA PHE A 82 -3.54 -5.45 21.05
C PHE A 82 -2.83 -4.10 21.20
N GLU A 83 -1.96 -3.98 22.19
CA GLU A 83 -1.30 -2.70 22.52
C GLU A 83 -0.15 -2.38 21.54
N ASN A 84 0.28 -3.35 20.73
CA ASN A 84 1.28 -3.18 19.68
C ASN A 84 1.12 -4.22 18.55
N GLY A 85 1.72 -3.94 17.39
CA GLY A 85 1.64 -4.81 16.20
C GLY A 85 2.35 -6.16 16.35
N ASP A 86 3.33 -6.25 17.25
CA ASP A 86 4.07 -7.48 17.54
C ASP A 86 3.19 -8.50 18.29
N GLU A 87 2.26 -8.05 19.13
CA GLU A 87 1.29 -8.91 19.81
C GLU A 87 0.22 -9.46 18.86
N CYS A 88 -0.24 -8.66 17.89
CA CYS A 88 -1.18 -9.12 16.86
C CYS A 88 -0.55 -10.16 15.93
N LEU A 89 0.69 -9.89 15.48
CA LEU A 89 1.49 -10.84 14.70
C LEU A 89 1.76 -12.13 15.49
N LYS A 90 2.10 -12.02 16.78
CA LYS A 90 2.33 -13.16 17.66
C LYS A 90 1.05 -13.98 17.87
N ALA A 91 -0.09 -13.35 18.13
CA ALA A 91 -1.37 -14.04 18.28
C ALA A 91 -1.81 -14.77 17.00
N CYS A 92 -1.56 -14.17 15.83
CA CYS A 92 -1.81 -14.77 14.52
C CYS A 92 -0.92 -16.01 14.26
N LEU A 93 0.35 -15.96 14.66
CA LEU A 93 1.27 -17.09 14.54
C LEU A 93 0.99 -18.18 15.59
N GLU A 94 0.49 -17.82 16.77
CA GLU A 94 0.11 -18.72 17.84
C GLU A 94 -1.23 -19.43 17.61
N SER A 95 -2.14 -18.84 16.81
CA SER A 95 -3.45 -19.42 16.49
C SER A 95 -3.37 -20.62 15.55
N LYS A 96 -2.18 -20.91 14.97
CA LYS A 96 -1.92 -22.04 14.05
C LYS A 96 -3.05 -22.21 13.02
N PRO A 97 -3.21 -21.27 12.08
CA PRO A 97 -4.25 -21.35 11.06
C PRO A 97 -4.15 -22.66 10.28
N ASP A 98 -5.30 -23.24 9.93
CA ASP A 98 -5.38 -24.62 9.43
C ASP A 98 -4.82 -24.77 7.99
N ASP A 99 -4.61 -23.65 7.28
CA ASP A 99 -3.92 -23.61 5.99
C ASP A 99 -3.11 -22.32 5.71
N GLU A 100 -2.32 -22.37 4.63
CA GLU A 100 -1.47 -21.26 4.18
C GLU A 100 -2.26 -20.02 3.76
N ALA A 101 -3.52 -20.17 3.32
CA ALA A 101 -4.36 -19.06 2.90
C ALA A 101 -4.91 -18.29 4.09
N GLU A 102 -5.29 -18.97 5.17
CA GLU A 102 -5.66 -18.35 6.44
C GLU A 102 -4.47 -17.67 7.10
N THR A 103 -3.28 -18.28 7.03
CA THR A 103 -2.04 -17.65 7.52
C THR A 103 -1.73 -16.36 6.76
N ALA A 104 -1.84 -16.37 5.43
CA ALA A 104 -1.62 -15.17 4.61
C ALA A 104 -2.65 -14.08 4.89
N ARG A 105 -3.92 -14.45 5.09
CA ARG A 105 -5.01 -13.52 5.42
C ARG A 105 -4.83 -12.92 6.81
N CYS A 106 -4.46 -13.73 7.79
CA CYS A 106 -4.19 -13.29 9.14
C CYS A 106 -2.97 -12.34 9.23
N LEU A 107 -1.89 -12.60 8.48
CA LEU A 107 -0.75 -11.69 8.37
C LEU A 107 -1.10 -10.37 7.67
N PHE A 108 -1.96 -10.42 6.65
CA PHE A 108 -2.47 -9.23 5.97
C PHE A 108 -3.34 -8.37 6.89
N ASP A 109 -4.25 -8.99 7.63
CA ASP A 109 -5.15 -8.33 8.58
C ASP A 109 -4.37 -7.72 9.76
N ALA A 110 -3.35 -8.42 10.29
CA ALA A 110 -2.46 -7.88 11.33
C ALA A 110 -1.70 -6.62 10.87
N LYS A 111 -1.23 -6.61 9.62
CA LYS A 111 -0.52 -5.46 9.03
C LYS A 111 -1.44 -4.26 8.81
N ASN A 112 -2.71 -4.50 8.46
CA ASN A 112 -3.72 -3.45 8.33
C ASN A 112 -4.21 -2.94 9.69
N CYS A 113 -4.32 -3.81 10.68
CA CYS A 113 -4.66 -3.45 12.05
C CYS A 113 -3.60 -2.50 12.66
N PHE A 114 -2.31 -2.76 12.42
CA PHE A 114 -1.22 -1.87 12.83
C PHE A 114 -1.28 -0.48 12.16
N ARG A 115 -1.65 -0.42 10.87
CA ARG A 115 -1.87 0.86 10.17
C ARG A 115 -3.01 1.67 10.78
N MET A 116 -4.08 1.02 11.24
CA MET A 116 -5.23 1.66 11.85
C MET A 116 -4.95 2.17 13.27
N TRP A 117 -4.17 1.44 14.08
CA TRP A 117 -3.78 1.88 15.42
C TRP A 117 -2.97 3.19 15.41
N LYS A 118 -2.09 3.38 14.42
CA LYS A 118 -1.37 4.67 14.27
C LYS A 118 -2.28 5.86 13.98
N CYS A 119 -3.42 5.64 13.31
CA CYS A 119 -4.41 6.70 13.08
C CYS A 119 -5.14 7.12 14.36
N GLU A 120 -5.30 6.24 15.35
CA GLU A 120 -5.92 6.56 16.66
C GLU A 120 -5.06 7.47 17.53
N GLN A 121 -3.74 7.48 17.33
CA GLN A 121 -2.80 8.32 18.10
C GLN A 121 -2.60 9.73 17.52
N GLY A 122 -3.38 10.12 16.49
CA GLY A 122 -3.23 11.42 15.84
C GLY A 122 -1.97 11.57 15.00
N GLU A 123 -1.18 10.50 14.82
CA GLU A 123 -0.15 10.43 13.79
C GLU A 123 -0.84 10.23 12.44
N GLU A 124 -0.82 11.24 11.57
CA GLU A 124 -1.10 11.00 10.15
C GLU A 124 -0.22 9.83 9.69
N PRO A 125 -0.74 8.90 8.87
CA PRO A 125 0.03 7.75 8.40
C PRO A 125 1.01 8.21 7.30
N ARG A 126 1.85 9.21 7.57
CA ARG A 126 3.20 9.18 7.03
C ARG A 126 3.87 8.04 7.75
N ALA A 127 3.90 6.87 7.11
CA ALA A 127 4.85 5.83 7.46
C ALA A 127 6.18 6.55 7.74
N PRO A 128 6.75 6.44 8.96
CA PRO A 128 8.05 7.05 9.22
C PRO A 128 8.97 6.62 8.09
N ALA A 129 9.90 7.47 7.66
CA ALA A 129 10.81 7.14 6.56
C ALA A 129 11.52 5.76 6.76
N GLU A 130 11.52 5.26 7.99
CA GLU A 130 12.02 3.98 8.50
C GLU A 130 11.08 2.77 8.29
N ALA A 131 9.80 2.96 7.93
CA ALA A 131 8.83 1.88 7.67
C ALA A 131 8.59 1.60 6.16
N ARG A 132 9.34 2.26 5.27
CA ARG A 132 9.27 2.01 3.82
C ARG A 132 10.02 0.73 3.47
N SER A 133 9.47 -0.08 2.56
CA SER A 133 10.18 -1.25 2.07
C SER A 133 11.52 -0.84 1.42
N PRO A 134 12.53 -1.73 1.39
CA PRO A 134 13.81 -1.42 0.75
C PRO A 134 13.69 -0.96 -0.71
N ALA A 135 12.69 -1.47 -1.43
CA ALA A 135 12.40 -1.02 -2.79
C ALA A 135 11.81 0.40 -2.83
N GLU A 136 10.91 0.75 -1.92
CA GLU A 136 10.36 2.12 -1.84
C GLU A 136 11.43 3.14 -1.47
N ALA A 137 12.26 2.83 -0.47
CA ALA A 137 13.39 3.68 -0.11
C ALA A 137 14.37 3.85 -1.28
N PHE A 138 14.61 2.79 -2.06
CA PHE A 138 15.40 2.86 -3.29
C PHE A 138 14.74 3.74 -4.36
N MET A 139 13.43 3.58 -4.60
CA MET A 139 12.67 4.40 -5.55
C MET A 139 12.74 5.89 -5.20
N ASP A 140 12.56 6.22 -3.92
CA ASP A 140 12.64 7.60 -3.42
C ASP A 140 14.05 8.19 -3.55
N LYS A 141 15.08 7.37 -3.33
CA LYS A 141 16.46 7.79 -3.57
C LYS A 141 16.72 8.06 -5.05
N LEU A 142 16.17 7.26 -5.95
CA LEU A 142 16.35 7.42 -7.39
C LEU A 142 15.57 8.63 -7.95
N CYS A 143 14.33 8.77 -7.51
CA CYS A 143 13.35 9.73 -7.98
C CYS A 143 12.51 10.19 -6.77
N PRO A 144 12.98 11.20 -6.03
CA PRO A 144 12.29 11.69 -4.85
C PRO A 144 10.87 12.16 -5.19
N PRO A 145 9.89 11.98 -4.28
CA PRO A 145 8.59 12.62 -4.42
C PRO A 145 8.75 14.15 -4.44
N ALA A 146 7.79 14.84 -5.04
CA ALA A 146 7.80 16.30 -5.09
C ALA A 146 7.79 16.88 -3.65
N PRO A 147 8.58 17.92 -3.37
CA PRO A 147 8.56 18.59 -2.07
C PRO A 147 7.27 19.40 -1.92
N GLY A 148 6.74 19.45 -0.70
CA GLY A 148 5.51 20.20 -0.37
C GLY A 148 4.24 19.41 -0.63
N GLU A 149 3.12 19.96 -0.16
CA GLU A 149 1.79 19.40 -0.43
C GLU A 149 1.25 20.00 -1.72
N PRO A 150 0.75 19.18 -2.65
CA PRO A 150 0.22 19.67 -3.90
C PRO A 150 -1.06 20.48 -3.65
N GLU A 151 -1.19 21.63 -4.29
CA GLU A 151 -2.30 22.56 -4.07
C GLU A 151 -3.59 22.08 -4.74
N ASN A 152 -3.50 21.20 -5.74
CA ASN A 152 -4.63 20.72 -6.51
C ASN A 152 -4.35 19.39 -7.24
N LEU A 153 -5.41 18.79 -7.79
CA LEU A 153 -5.34 17.50 -8.48
C LEU A 153 -4.49 17.52 -9.76
N LEU A 154 -4.43 18.66 -10.45
CA LEU A 154 -3.57 18.80 -11.63
C LEU A 154 -2.10 18.71 -11.23
N GLU A 155 -1.72 19.35 -10.13
CA GLU A 155 -0.37 19.28 -9.58
C GLU A 155 -0.03 17.86 -9.11
N ILE A 156 -0.97 17.16 -8.43
CA ILE A 156 -0.80 15.74 -8.09
C ILE A 156 -0.48 14.94 -9.36
N LYS A 157 -1.30 15.04 -10.40
CA LYS A 157 -1.08 14.31 -11.68
C LYS A 157 0.28 14.62 -12.30
N GLN A 158 0.69 15.88 -12.29
CA GLN A 158 1.99 16.28 -12.82
C GLN A 158 3.15 15.74 -12.00
N ASN A 159 3.05 15.77 -10.67
CA ASN A 159 4.03 15.23 -9.74
C ASN A 159 4.21 13.71 -9.93
N GLU A 160 3.11 12.97 -9.90
CA GLU A 160 3.11 11.52 -10.11
C GLU A 160 3.68 11.17 -11.50
N LYS A 161 3.30 11.94 -12.54
CA LYS A 161 3.81 11.71 -13.91
C LYS A 161 5.31 11.96 -14.01
N ARG A 162 5.80 13.06 -13.42
CA ARG A 162 7.24 13.37 -13.39
C ARG A 162 8.03 12.26 -12.69
N ARG A 163 7.51 11.72 -11.59
CA ARG A 163 8.15 10.62 -10.87
C ARG A 163 8.15 9.32 -11.70
N ALA A 164 7.04 9.00 -12.37
CA ALA A 164 6.98 7.86 -13.29
C ALA A 164 8.01 7.96 -14.43
N ASP A 165 8.05 9.12 -15.10
CA ASP A 165 8.98 9.38 -16.21
C ASP A 165 10.45 9.38 -15.73
N CYS A 166 10.72 9.86 -14.52
CA CYS A 166 12.03 9.75 -13.89
C CYS A 166 12.44 8.28 -13.67
N LEU A 167 11.57 7.46 -13.06
CA LEU A 167 11.86 6.05 -12.76
C LEU A 167 12.09 5.25 -14.05
N GLU A 168 11.29 5.48 -15.09
CA GLU A 168 11.52 4.91 -16.43
C GLU A 168 12.89 5.33 -16.99
N GLY A 169 13.23 6.62 -16.88
CA GLY A 169 14.53 7.15 -17.27
C GLY A 169 15.70 6.51 -16.52
N LYS A 170 15.54 6.21 -15.23
CA LYS A 170 16.56 5.52 -14.40
C LYS A 170 16.64 4.02 -14.67
N LEU A 171 15.56 3.40 -15.13
CA LEU A 171 15.53 1.99 -15.51
C LEU A 171 16.32 1.71 -16.80
N LYS A 172 16.26 2.63 -17.78
CA LYS A 172 16.97 2.49 -19.07
C LYS A 172 18.48 2.18 -18.96
N PRO A 173 19.30 2.89 -18.16
CA PRO A 173 20.72 2.56 -18.01
C PRO A 173 20.96 1.20 -17.32
N LEU A 174 20.04 0.73 -16.47
CA LEU A 174 20.13 -0.59 -15.85
C LEU A 174 19.96 -1.70 -16.90
N TRP A 175 18.97 -1.57 -17.79
CA TRP A 175 18.84 -2.48 -18.93
C TRP A 175 20.10 -2.49 -19.80
N GLN A 176 20.61 -1.31 -20.15
CA GLN A 176 21.84 -1.21 -20.96
C GLN A 176 23.04 -1.85 -20.27
N ARG A 177 23.14 -1.76 -18.95
CA ARG A 177 24.21 -2.40 -18.17
C ARG A 177 24.05 -3.92 -18.16
N ALA A 178 22.83 -4.44 -17.98
CA ALA A 178 22.54 -5.87 -18.09
C ALA A 178 22.90 -6.43 -19.48
N GLU A 179 22.50 -5.74 -20.55
CA GLU A 179 22.85 -6.08 -21.93
C GLU A 179 24.38 -6.06 -22.16
N LYS A 180 25.08 -5.03 -21.68
CA LYS A 180 26.55 -4.91 -21.88
C LYS A 180 27.33 -6.01 -21.16
N ASN A 181 26.88 -6.38 -19.96
CA ASN A 181 27.54 -7.38 -19.12
C ASN A 181 27.21 -8.82 -19.51
N SER A 182 26.25 -9.05 -20.41
CA SER A 182 25.87 -10.38 -20.85
C SER A 182 26.68 -10.87 -22.05
N SER A 183 26.65 -12.19 -22.28
CA SER A 183 27.21 -12.80 -23.50
C SER A 183 26.52 -12.26 -24.76
N LYS A 184 27.18 -12.40 -25.92
CA LYS A 184 26.62 -11.95 -27.22
C LYS A 184 25.27 -12.61 -27.53
N GLN A 185 25.10 -13.88 -27.14
CA GLN A 185 23.85 -14.62 -27.31
C GLN A 185 22.75 -14.07 -26.39
N ALA A 186 23.08 -13.83 -25.11
CA ALA A 186 22.12 -13.30 -24.13
C ALA A 186 21.70 -11.84 -24.37
N ARG A 187 22.47 -11.04 -25.12
CA ARG A 187 22.12 -9.63 -25.42
C ARG A 187 20.78 -9.50 -26.14
N ALA A 188 20.51 -10.38 -27.10
CA ALA A 188 19.25 -10.35 -27.85
C ALA A 188 18.07 -10.69 -26.92
N GLU A 189 18.27 -11.64 -26.01
CA GLU A 189 17.28 -12.02 -25.01
C GLU A 189 17.02 -10.89 -24.00
N TRP A 190 18.05 -10.17 -23.53
CA TRP A 190 17.88 -9.00 -22.67
C TRP A 190 17.10 -7.87 -23.36
N LYS A 191 17.40 -7.59 -24.63
CA LYS A 191 16.66 -6.59 -25.42
C LYS A 191 15.19 -7.00 -25.57
N SER A 192 14.95 -8.27 -25.92
CA SER A 192 13.60 -8.81 -26.03
C SER A 192 12.85 -8.76 -24.69
N LEU A 193 13.52 -9.05 -23.58
CA LEU A 193 12.95 -8.96 -22.24
C LEU A 193 12.53 -7.52 -21.91
N ARG A 194 13.39 -6.54 -22.22
CA ARG A 194 13.06 -5.12 -22.06
C ARG A 194 11.84 -4.71 -22.88
N ASP A 195 11.76 -5.14 -24.15
CA ASP A 195 10.65 -4.80 -25.02
C ASP A 195 9.33 -5.44 -24.54
N LYS A 196 9.37 -6.70 -24.08
CA LYS A 196 8.22 -7.35 -23.42
C LYS A 196 7.82 -6.63 -22.13
N PHE A 197 8.80 -6.19 -21.34
CA PHE A 197 8.54 -5.48 -20.08
C PHE A 197 7.86 -4.14 -20.34
N THR A 198 8.32 -3.37 -21.33
CA THR A 198 7.66 -2.12 -21.72
C THR A 198 6.22 -2.36 -22.16
N ARG A 199 5.97 -3.42 -22.94
CA ARG A 199 4.61 -3.81 -23.34
C ARG A 199 3.75 -4.20 -22.13
N PHE A 200 4.32 -4.93 -21.16
CA PHE A 200 3.63 -5.29 -19.93
C PHE A 200 3.30 -4.07 -19.07
N ALA A 201 4.24 -3.15 -18.89
CA ALA A 201 4.00 -1.92 -18.13
C ALA A 201 2.86 -1.10 -18.76
N GLU A 202 2.84 -0.99 -20.09
CA GLU A 202 1.75 -0.29 -20.79
C GLU A 202 0.41 -1.01 -20.60
N ILE A 203 0.35 -2.31 -20.91
CA ILE A 203 -0.90 -3.08 -20.86
C ILE A 203 -1.41 -3.21 -19.43
N GLY A 204 -0.56 -3.61 -18.50
CA GLY A 204 -0.93 -3.82 -17.11
C GLY A 204 -1.40 -2.53 -16.44
N CYS A 205 -0.70 -1.41 -16.63
CA CYS A 205 -1.13 -0.13 -16.07
C CYS A 205 -2.35 0.45 -16.79
N ARG A 206 -2.53 0.18 -18.09
CA ARG A 206 -3.78 0.50 -18.78
C ARG A 206 -4.94 -0.29 -18.20
N LEU A 207 -4.76 -1.58 -17.95
CA LEU A 207 -5.79 -2.43 -17.34
C LEU A 207 -6.13 -1.96 -15.92
N ALA A 208 -5.14 -1.60 -15.09
CA ALA A 208 -5.36 -1.05 -13.75
C ALA A 208 -6.19 0.23 -13.78
N GLU A 209 -5.92 1.14 -14.73
CA GLU A 209 -6.73 2.34 -14.94
C GLU A 209 -8.14 2.00 -15.42
N GLU A 210 -8.29 1.17 -16.46
CA GLU A 210 -9.61 0.86 -17.02
C GLU A 210 -10.48 0.15 -15.98
N VAL A 211 -9.94 -0.78 -15.18
CA VAL A 211 -10.70 -1.51 -14.17
C VAL A 211 -11.15 -0.64 -13.00
N LYS A 212 -10.42 0.44 -12.67
CA LYS A 212 -10.85 1.43 -11.66
C LYS A 212 -12.20 2.05 -12.01
N TRP A 213 -12.43 2.27 -13.30
CA TRP A 213 -13.59 3.00 -13.80
C TRP A 213 -14.65 2.10 -14.43
N PHE A 214 -14.34 0.81 -14.62
CA PHE A 214 -15.20 -0.14 -15.30
C PHE A 214 -16.17 -0.82 -14.35
N ASP A 215 -17.45 -0.80 -14.72
CA ASP A 215 -18.48 -1.60 -14.08
C ASP A 215 -18.75 -2.87 -14.92
N PRO A 216 -18.39 -4.07 -14.42
CA PRO A 216 -18.59 -5.33 -15.14
C PRO A 216 -20.06 -5.72 -15.31
N GLU A 217 -20.98 -5.21 -14.47
CA GLU A 217 -22.40 -5.53 -14.57
C GLU A 217 -23.08 -4.75 -15.70
N THR A 218 -22.77 -3.45 -15.81
CA THR A 218 -23.39 -2.58 -16.81
C THR A 218 -22.58 -2.42 -18.10
N LEU A 219 -21.33 -2.90 -18.09
CA LEU A 219 -20.33 -2.73 -19.15
C LEU A 219 -20.05 -1.25 -19.46
N ARG A 220 -20.07 -0.40 -18.44
CA ARG A 220 -19.86 1.05 -18.57
C ARG A 220 -18.57 1.49 -17.90
N TRP A 221 -18.05 2.61 -18.39
CA TRP A 221 -16.93 3.29 -17.76
C TRP A 221 -17.39 4.59 -17.17
N SER A 222 -17.16 4.74 -15.86
CA SER A 222 -17.22 6.04 -15.22
C SER A 222 -16.03 6.90 -15.65
N SER A 223 -16.12 8.20 -15.39
CA SER A 223 -15.01 9.13 -15.54
C SER A 223 -14.97 10.06 -14.34
N GLY A 224 -13.80 10.61 -14.07
CA GLY A 224 -13.61 11.49 -12.93
C GLY A 224 -12.38 12.35 -13.07
N ALA A 225 -12.29 13.37 -12.22
CA ALA A 225 -11.14 14.28 -12.21
C ALA A 225 -9.82 13.54 -11.95
N GLU A 226 -9.85 12.34 -11.34
CA GLU A 226 -8.70 11.49 -11.06
C GLU A 226 -8.22 10.64 -12.26
N LEU A 227 -8.93 10.64 -13.39
CA LEU A 227 -8.60 9.82 -14.55
C LEU A 227 -7.11 9.97 -14.94
N GLY A 228 -6.43 8.84 -15.08
CA GLY A 228 -5.00 8.74 -15.39
C GLY A 228 -4.08 8.67 -14.17
N LEU A 229 -4.56 8.94 -12.94
CA LEU A 229 -3.73 8.78 -11.75
C LEU A 229 -3.37 7.33 -11.48
N GLU A 230 -4.28 6.38 -11.71
CA GLU A 230 -4.03 4.96 -11.48
C GLU A 230 -2.98 4.44 -12.47
N TYR A 231 -3.11 4.81 -13.74
CA TYR A 231 -2.13 4.50 -14.78
C TYR A 231 -0.73 4.99 -14.38
N VAL A 232 -0.61 6.23 -13.90
CA VAL A 232 0.68 6.83 -13.54
C VAL A 232 1.25 6.24 -12.25
N GLY A 233 0.42 5.98 -11.23
CA GLY A 233 0.83 5.31 -10.00
C GLY A 233 1.31 3.88 -10.24
N CYS A 234 0.59 3.13 -11.10
CA CYS A 234 1.03 1.82 -11.56
C CYS A 234 2.39 1.90 -12.28
N ARG A 235 2.61 2.86 -13.19
CA ARG A 235 3.91 3.01 -13.88
C ARG A 235 5.06 3.22 -12.90
N GLN A 236 4.88 4.05 -11.87
CA GLN A 236 5.90 4.25 -10.84
C GLN A 236 6.26 2.94 -10.14
N THR A 237 5.23 2.19 -9.74
CA THR A 237 5.37 0.88 -9.10
C THR A 237 6.13 -0.07 -10.03
N VAL A 238 5.63 -0.31 -11.24
CA VAL A 238 6.21 -1.24 -12.20
C VAL A 238 7.67 -0.90 -12.54
N PHE A 239 7.96 0.37 -12.88
CA PHE A 239 9.32 0.78 -13.24
C PHE A 239 10.27 0.78 -12.05
N GLY A 240 9.81 1.26 -10.89
CA GLY A 240 10.64 1.34 -9.71
C GLY A 240 10.99 -0.04 -9.15
N TYR A 241 10.04 -0.97 -9.11
CA TYR A 241 10.32 -2.37 -8.73
C TYR A 241 11.23 -3.07 -9.73
N GLN A 242 11.06 -2.87 -11.03
CA GLN A 242 11.98 -3.43 -12.03
C GLN A 242 13.39 -2.81 -11.92
N ALA A 243 13.49 -1.51 -11.65
CA ALA A 243 14.77 -0.84 -11.44
C ALA A 243 15.48 -1.40 -10.20
N PHE A 244 14.74 -1.60 -9.10
CA PHE A 244 15.27 -2.23 -7.90
C PHE A 244 15.79 -3.64 -8.20
N LEU A 245 14.98 -4.45 -8.89
CA LEU A 245 15.34 -5.82 -9.28
C LEU A 245 16.64 -5.85 -10.09
N LEU A 246 16.73 -5.05 -11.15
CA LEU A 246 17.93 -5.01 -12.00
C LEU A 246 19.14 -4.48 -11.25
N ASP A 247 18.98 -3.46 -10.40
CA ASP A 247 20.07 -2.92 -9.59
C ASP A 247 20.64 -3.99 -8.63
N ARG A 248 19.78 -4.67 -7.88
CA ARG A 248 20.16 -5.77 -6.98
C ARG A 248 20.83 -6.93 -7.72
N MET A 249 20.26 -7.34 -8.86
CA MET A 249 20.85 -8.36 -9.72
C MET A 249 22.26 -7.98 -10.21
N LEU A 250 22.42 -6.76 -10.73
CA LEU A 250 23.68 -6.27 -11.28
C LEU A 250 24.77 -6.03 -10.21
N ALA A 251 24.35 -5.80 -8.97
CA ALA A 251 25.24 -5.70 -7.82
C ALA A 251 25.61 -7.08 -7.22
N GLY A 252 24.97 -8.16 -7.67
CA GLY A 252 25.15 -9.51 -7.09
C GLY A 252 24.37 -9.75 -5.79
N ASP A 253 23.60 -8.77 -5.32
CA ASP A 253 22.77 -8.82 -4.11
C ASP A 253 21.42 -9.48 -4.42
N ARG A 254 21.48 -10.74 -4.87
CA ARG A 254 20.29 -11.50 -5.31
C ARG A 254 19.35 -11.85 -4.15
N LYS A 255 19.86 -11.96 -2.92
CA LYS A 255 19.06 -12.30 -1.74
C LYS A 255 18.02 -11.22 -1.44
N ALA A 256 18.42 -9.94 -1.44
CA ALA A 256 17.51 -8.83 -1.17
C ALA A 256 16.34 -8.77 -2.17
N PHE A 257 16.58 -9.17 -3.43
CA PHE A 257 15.50 -9.31 -4.41
C PHE A 257 14.53 -10.45 -4.05
N TRP A 258 15.05 -11.66 -3.79
CA TRP A 258 14.20 -12.81 -3.52
C TRP A 258 13.41 -12.67 -2.21
N ASP A 259 14.00 -12.08 -1.16
CA ASP A 259 13.29 -11.78 0.09
C ASP A 259 12.07 -10.87 -0.15
N LEU A 260 12.25 -9.83 -0.97
CA LEU A 260 11.16 -8.93 -1.35
C LEU A 260 10.15 -9.64 -2.25
N SER A 261 10.61 -10.51 -3.14
CA SER A 261 9.74 -11.27 -4.05
C SER A 261 8.75 -12.16 -3.29
N GLU A 262 9.18 -12.77 -2.20
CA GLU A 262 8.32 -13.65 -1.39
C GLU A 262 7.19 -12.86 -0.73
N LEU A 263 7.52 -11.69 -0.15
CA LEU A 263 6.51 -10.78 0.42
C LEU A 263 5.49 -10.31 -0.62
N ARG A 264 5.95 -10.05 -1.84
CA ARG A 264 5.11 -9.52 -2.93
C ARG A 264 4.35 -10.59 -3.67
N ASN A 265 4.79 -11.85 -3.63
CA ASN A 265 4.06 -12.96 -4.22
C ASN A 265 2.71 -13.19 -3.52
N LEU A 266 2.58 -12.84 -2.24
CA LEU A 266 1.28 -12.82 -1.56
C LEU A 266 0.29 -11.87 -2.27
N VAL A 267 0.74 -10.65 -2.56
CA VAL A 267 -0.05 -9.67 -3.32
C VAL A 267 -0.25 -10.13 -4.76
N GLY A 268 0.79 -10.71 -5.37
CA GLY A 268 0.76 -11.20 -6.74
C GLY A 268 -0.23 -12.32 -6.98
N ASN A 269 -0.36 -13.26 -6.05
CA ASN A 269 -1.37 -14.32 -6.12
C ASN A 269 -2.79 -13.72 -6.10
N GLY A 270 -3.04 -12.77 -5.19
CA GLY A 270 -4.32 -12.07 -5.14
C GLY A 270 -4.63 -11.29 -6.42
N SER A 271 -3.63 -10.61 -6.99
CA SER A 271 -3.75 -9.88 -8.26
C SER A 271 -4.00 -10.84 -9.44
N GLN A 272 -3.33 -11.98 -9.50
CA GLN A 272 -3.54 -12.96 -10.56
C GLN A 272 -4.98 -13.51 -10.54
N THR A 273 -5.49 -13.86 -9.35
CA THR A 273 -6.87 -14.29 -9.17
C THR A 273 -7.83 -13.18 -9.60
N PHE A 274 -7.62 -11.95 -9.15
CA PHE A 274 -8.44 -10.80 -9.54
C PHE A 274 -8.54 -10.64 -11.06
N TRP A 275 -7.42 -10.64 -11.78
CA TRP A 275 -7.43 -10.47 -13.23
C TRP A 275 -8.11 -11.63 -13.96
N THR A 276 -8.05 -12.83 -13.38
CA THR A 276 -8.78 -14.01 -13.88
C THR A 276 -10.29 -13.84 -13.68
N ASP A 277 -10.71 -13.38 -12.50
CA ASP A 277 -12.13 -13.15 -12.17
C ASP A 277 -12.74 -12.07 -13.07
N VAL A 278 -12.04 -10.94 -13.26
CA VAL A 278 -12.48 -9.89 -14.20
C VAL A 278 -12.64 -10.45 -15.61
N SER A 279 -11.71 -11.28 -16.08
CA SER A 279 -11.82 -11.90 -17.39
C SER A 279 -13.01 -12.86 -17.49
N LEU A 280 -13.34 -13.58 -16.42
CA LEU A 280 -14.48 -14.50 -16.37
C LEU A 280 -15.82 -13.74 -16.32
N GLU A 281 -15.93 -12.71 -15.47
CA GLU A 281 -17.11 -11.86 -15.37
C GLU A 281 -17.41 -11.17 -16.70
N LEU A 282 -16.39 -10.61 -17.34
CA LEU A 282 -16.52 -9.95 -18.63
C LEU A 282 -16.90 -10.91 -19.78
N GLY A 283 -16.60 -12.21 -19.63
CA GLY A 283 -17.06 -13.27 -20.51
C GLY A 283 -18.51 -13.73 -20.25
N ARG A 284 -19.00 -13.54 -19.03
CA ARG A 284 -20.39 -13.86 -18.61
C ARG A 284 -21.35 -12.71 -18.80
N ALA A 285 -20.85 -11.47 -18.85
CA ALA A 285 -21.67 -10.29 -19.09
C ALA A 285 -22.40 -10.43 -20.44
N VAL A 286 -23.72 -10.62 -20.36
CA VAL A 286 -24.64 -10.64 -21.51
C VAL A 286 -24.78 -9.20 -22.02
N GLU A 287 -24.99 -9.02 -23.32
CA GLU A 287 -25.33 -7.69 -23.86
C GLU A 287 -26.44 -7.06 -23.02
N PRO A 288 -26.23 -5.85 -22.47
CA PRO A 288 -27.20 -5.24 -21.60
C PRO A 288 -28.50 -5.00 -22.37
N PRO A 289 -29.67 -5.21 -21.74
CA PRO A 289 -30.94 -4.89 -22.36
C PRO A 289 -30.93 -3.43 -22.81
N LYS A 290 -31.41 -3.20 -24.04
CA LYS A 290 -31.45 -1.90 -24.71
C LYS A 290 -32.00 -0.85 -23.73
N PRO A 291 -31.19 0.15 -23.31
CA PRO A 291 -31.65 1.09 -22.29
C PRO A 291 -32.82 1.93 -22.82
N ALA A 292 -33.77 2.24 -21.93
CA ALA A 292 -34.81 3.22 -22.21
C ALA A 292 -34.16 4.57 -22.55
N ALA A 293 -34.77 5.29 -23.51
CA ALA A 293 -34.12 6.25 -24.38
C ALA A 293 -33.63 7.58 -23.76
N ASP A 294 -33.65 7.74 -22.43
CA ASP A 294 -33.30 9.01 -21.80
C ASP A 294 -32.04 8.86 -20.92
N ASP A 295 -30.96 9.46 -21.39
CA ASP A 295 -29.73 9.88 -20.69
C ASP A 295 -28.73 8.84 -20.14
N ALA A 296 -28.91 7.55 -20.41
CA ALA A 296 -27.88 6.56 -20.05
C ALA A 296 -26.79 6.43 -21.13
N GLU A 297 -25.56 6.86 -20.82
CA GLU A 297 -24.36 6.60 -21.63
C GLU A 297 -24.29 5.11 -22.00
N GLN A 298 -24.37 4.81 -23.29
CA GLN A 298 -24.43 3.44 -23.78
C GLN A 298 -23.06 2.76 -23.65
N PRO A 299 -23.00 1.43 -23.45
CA PRO A 299 -21.76 0.68 -23.52
C PRO A 299 -21.05 0.95 -24.84
N ASP A 300 -19.76 1.31 -24.81
CA ASP A 300 -18.93 1.46 -26.01
C ASP A 300 -18.38 0.08 -26.40
N PRO A 301 -18.86 -0.53 -27.50
CA PRO A 301 -18.41 -1.87 -27.90
C PRO A 301 -16.94 -1.87 -28.32
N GLY A 302 -16.43 -0.77 -28.86
CA GLY A 302 -15.04 -0.63 -29.28
C GLY A 302 -14.08 -0.58 -28.08
N ARG A 303 -14.42 0.21 -27.05
CA ARG A 303 -13.67 0.25 -25.79
C ARG A 303 -13.72 -1.10 -25.07
N THR A 304 -14.90 -1.73 -25.01
CA THR A 304 -15.07 -3.05 -24.40
C THR A 304 -14.24 -4.12 -25.11
N ALA A 305 -14.27 -4.17 -26.45
CA ALA A 305 -13.47 -5.10 -27.23
C ALA A 305 -11.96 -4.89 -27.02
N LYS A 306 -11.52 -3.63 -26.94
CA LYS A 306 -10.13 -3.29 -26.63
C LYS A 306 -9.73 -3.76 -25.22
N PHE A 307 -10.59 -3.54 -24.22
CA PHE A 307 -10.34 -3.99 -22.84
C PHE A 307 -10.26 -5.52 -22.75
N LYS A 308 -11.22 -6.24 -23.36
CA LYS A 308 -11.19 -7.72 -23.50
C LYS A 308 -9.88 -8.21 -24.10
N LYS A 309 -9.41 -7.56 -25.18
CA LYS A 309 -8.15 -7.92 -25.84
C LYS A 309 -6.94 -7.74 -24.93
N LEU A 310 -6.87 -6.62 -24.19
CA LEU A 310 -5.78 -6.36 -23.25
C LEU A 310 -5.76 -7.39 -22.11
N LEU A 311 -6.93 -7.69 -21.53
CA LEU A 311 -7.08 -8.70 -20.49
C LEU A 311 -6.64 -10.09 -20.96
N ALA A 312 -7.05 -10.50 -22.16
CA ALA A 312 -6.68 -11.81 -22.72
C ALA A 312 -5.17 -11.94 -23.01
N GLU A 313 -4.49 -10.82 -23.28
CA GLU A 313 -3.06 -10.83 -23.56
C GLU A 313 -2.21 -10.94 -22.29
N LEU A 314 -2.67 -10.35 -21.18
CA LEU A 314 -1.91 -10.21 -19.94
C LEU A 314 -1.30 -11.53 -19.41
N PRO A 315 -2.02 -12.67 -19.33
CA PRO A 315 -1.46 -13.90 -18.77
C PRO A 315 -0.27 -14.44 -19.57
N SER A 316 -0.41 -14.48 -20.90
CA SER A 316 0.68 -14.93 -21.77
C SER A 316 1.91 -14.04 -21.65
N LEU A 317 1.71 -12.73 -21.56
CA LEU A 317 2.78 -11.75 -21.46
C LEU A 317 3.53 -11.86 -20.13
N VAL A 318 2.81 -12.03 -19.03
CA VAL A 318 3.41 -12.21 -17.69
C VAL A 318 4.17 -13.54 -17.60
N ALA A 319 3.62 -14.63 -18.13
CA ALA A 319 4.30 -15.93 -18.17
C ALA A 319 5.60 -15.86 -18.98
N ASP A 320 5.54 -15.24 -20.17
CA ASP A 320 6.69 -15.02 -21.03
C ASP A 320 7.79 -14.18 -20.35
N LEU A 321 7.38 -13.13 -19.62
CA LEU A 321 8.29 -12.29 -18.86
C LEU A 321 8.98 -13.06 -17.75
N GLY A 322 8.21 -13.77 -16.92
CA GLY A 322 8.74 -14.58 -15.83
C GLY A 322 9.75 -15.61 -16.33
N MET A 323 9.38 -16.35 -17.37
CA MET A 323 10.26 -17.35 -18.00
C MET A 323 11.54 -16.73 -18.57
N GLN A 324 11.44 -15.61 -19.30
CA GLN A 324 12.60 -15.01 -19.97
C GLN A 324 13.55 -14.32 -18.97
N GLN A 325 13.01 -13.59 -17.99
CA GLN A 325 13.79 -13.01 -16.89
C GLN A 325 14.48 -14.12 -16.09
N CYS A 326 13.82 -15.26 -15.87
CA CYS A 326 14.39 -16.40 -15.18
C CYS A 326 15.59 -17.03 -15.90
N ARG A 327 15.50 -17.19 -17.23
CA ARG A 327 16.61 -17.74 -18.04
C ARG A 327 17.86 -16.85 -18.05
N LEU A 328 17.66 -15.55 -17.87
CA LEU A 328 18.72 -14.55 -17.86
C LEU A 328 19.34 -14.33 -16.48
N LEU A 329 18.75 -14.91 -15.43
CA LEU A 329 19.31 -14.89 -14.08
C LEU A 329 20.47 -15.90 -13.98
N PRO A 330 21.62 -15.50 -13.43
CA PRO A 330 22.63 -16.46 -13.02
C PRO A 330 22.05 -17.32 -11.89
N GLU A 331 22.14 -18.64 -12.01
CA GLU A 331 21.72 -19.62 -10.99
C GLU A 331 20.28 -19.36 -10.49
N PRO A 332 19.26 -19.51 -11.35
CA PRO A 332 17.89 -19.26 -10.95
C PRO A 332 17.46 -20.25 -9.86
N PRO A 333 16.74 -19.80 -8.81
CA PRO A 333 16.17 -20.72 -7.83
C PRO A 333 15.09 -21.60 -8.47
N GLY A 334 14.72 -22.70 -7.80
CA GLY A 334 13.60 -23.54 -8.23
C GLY A 334 12.29 -22.74 -8.33
N GLY A 335 11.52 -22.97 -9.40
CA GLY A 335 10.24 -22.27 -9.66
C GLY A 335 10.38 -20.77 -9.95
N CYS A 336 11.57 -20.33 -10.34
CA CYS A 336 11.90 -18.92 -10.56
C CYS A 336 11.00 -18.23 -11.61
N ASP A 337 10.60 -18.93 -12.66
CA ASP A 337 9.65 -18.44 -13.67
C ASP A 337 8.28 -18.14 -13.08
N HIS A 338 7.73 -19.06 -12.27
CA HIS A 338 6.47 -18.87 -11.57
C HIS A 338 6.57 -17.74 -10.53
N LYS A 339 7.62 -17.73 -9.69
CA LYS A 339 7.85 -16.66 -8.71
C LYS A 339 7.93 -15.28 -9.37
N LEU A 340 8.58 -15.16 -10.53
CA LEU A 340 8.66 -13.91 -11.28
C LEU A 340 7.34 -13.53 -11.94
N ALA A 341 6.58 -14.50 -12.47
CA ALA A 341 5.24 -14.24 -13.00
C ALA A 341 4.31 -13.68 -11.92
N THR A 342 4.28 -14.30 -10.74
CA THR A 342 3.51 -13.83 -9.58
C THR A 342 3.97 -12.44 -9.14
N TRP A 343 5.29 -12.20 -9.10
CA TRP A 343 5.85 -10.88 -8.82
C TRP A 343 5.32 -9.80 -9.77
N TYR A 344 5.31 -10.06 -11.08
CA TYR A 344 4.78 -9.12 -12.07
C TYR A 344 3.30 -8.82 -11.85
N TYR A 345 2.47 -9.83 -11.58
CA TYR A 345 1.08 -9.60 -11.18
C TYR A 345 0.96 -8.72 -9.94
N GLY A 346 1.86 -8.89 -8.97
CA GLY A 346 1.92 -8.01 -7.80
C GLY A 346 2.19 -6.57 -8.18
N THR A 347 3.02 -6.29 -9.20
CA THR A 347 3.37 -4.91 -9.61
C THR A 347 2.27 -4.15 -10.30
N ILE A 348 1.25 -4.84 -10.82
CA ILE A 348 0.05 -4.26 -11.45
C ILE A 348 -1.20 -4.56 -10.60
N SER A 349 -1.06 -4.40 -9.28
CA SER A 349 -2.16 -4.69 -8.35
C SER A 349 -3.39 -3.83 -8.67
N PRO A 350 -4.60 -4.38 -8.52
CA PRO A 350 -5.81 -3.64 -8.80
C PRO A 350 -5.97 -2.45 -7.86
N PRO A 351 -6.66 -1.38 -8.31
CA PRO A 351 -6.92 -0.20 -7.50
C PRO A 351 -7.66 -0.56 -6.20
N GLY A 352 -7.21 0.03 -5.08
CA GLY A 352 -7.87 -0.10 -3.78
C GLY A 352 -7.59 -1.39 -2.99
N ARG A 353 -6.55 -2.16 -3.34
CA ARG A 353 -6.10 -3.36 -2.61
C ARG A 353 -4.73 -3.23 -1.97
#